data_AF-A0A969DMY7-F1
#
_entry.id   AF-A0A969DMY7-F1
#
_cell.length_a   1.000
_cell.length_b   1.000
_cell.length_c   1.000
_cell.angle_alpha   90.00
_cell.angle_beta   90.00
_cell.angle_gamma   90.00
#
_symmetry.space_group_name_H-M   'P 1'
#
loop_
_entity.id
_entity.type
_entity.pdbx_description
1 polymer ?
#
loop_
_entity_poly.entity_id
_entity_poly.type
_entity_poly.pdbx_seq_one_letter_code
_entity_poly.pdbx_strand_id
1 'polypeptide(L)'
;MPLGVVMYELLTGQYPYDLSSRMSLSYQILQGQVKRPSLYRSEIYPELESIVLKALHQDVRRRYQFWRQFGDDLLAIASRPMIFNPPTNRIRRNLSSCNP
;
A
#
# COMPACT_ATOMS: atom_id res chain seq x y z
N MET A 1 -2.67 3.80 -14.36
CA MET A 1 -1.42 4.31 -13.76
C MET A 1 -1.70 5.35 -12.66
N PRO A 2 -2.36 6.50 -12.88
CA PRO A 2 -2.51 7.50 -11.80
C PRO A 2 -3.38 7.01 -10.63
N LEU A 3 -4.45 6.24 -10.89
CA LEU A 3 -5.39 5.81 -9.84
C LEU A 3 -4.77 4.90 -8.77
N GLY A 4 -3.88 3.97 -9.16
CA GLY A 4 -3.23 3.07 -8.20
C GLY A 4 -2.30 3.80 -7.24
N VAL A 5 -1.64 4.87 -7.73
CA VAL A 5 -0.76 5.72 -6.92
C VAL A 5 -1.57 6.53 -5.90
N VAL A 6 -2.67 7.14 -6.35
CA VAL A 6 -3.57 7.90 -5.45
C VAL A 6 -4.16 6.99 -4.38
N MET A 7 -4.60 5.77 -4.75
CA MET A 7 -5.10 4.81 -3.76
C MET A 7 -4.04 4.42 -2.73
N TYR A 8 -2.81 4.16 -3.20
CA TYR A 8 -1.69 3.84 -2.31
C TYR A 8 -1.43 4.97 -1.31
N GLU A 9 -1.43 6.21 -1.78
CA GLU A 9 -1.25 7.40 -0.95
C GLU A 9 -2.39 7.59 0.05
N LEU A 10 -3.65 7.35 -0.34
CA LEU A 10 -4.79 7.43 0.57
C LEU A 10 -4.74 6.37 1.69
N LEU A 11 -4.19 5.19 1.40
CA LEU A 11 -4.11 4.09 2.37
C LEU A 11 -2.92 4.22 3.32
N THR A 12 -1.79 4.72 2.82
CA THR A 12 -0.52 4.77 3.56
C THR A 12 -0.12 6.16 4.01
N GLY A 13 -0.71 7.21 3.44
CA GLY A 13 -0.28 8.60 3.60
C GLY A 13 1.08 8.91 2.98
N GLN A 14 1.61 8.02 2.14
CA GLN A 14 2.97 8.09 1.57
C GLN A 14 2.95 7.77 0.07
N TYR A 15 3.91 8.30 -0.68
CA TYR A 15 4.08 7.94 -2.08
C TYR A 15 4.70 6.54 -2.23
N PRO A 16 4.31 5.76 -3.25
CA PRO A 16 4.90 4.46 -3.53
C PRO A 16 6.35 4.55 -4.03
N TYR A 17 6.74 5.70 -4.59
CA TYR A 17 8.08 5.96 -5.15
C TYR A 17 8.70 7.18 -4.49
N ASP A 18 10.04 7.19 -4.41
CA ASP A 18 10.78 8.38 -4.00
C ASP A 18 10.79 9.41 -5.13
N LEU A 19 10.32 10.63 -4.83
CA LEU A 19 10.21 11.77 -5.74
C LEU A 19 11.42 12.71 -5.69
N SER A 20 12.46 12.36 -4.92
CA SER A 20 13.68 13.14 -4.74
C SER A 20 14.42 13.50 -6.04
N SER A 21 14.37 12.64 -7.05
CA SER A 21 14.98 12.87 -8.36
C SER A 21 14.17 12.23 -9.50
N ARG A 22 14.11 12.93 -10.64
CA ARG A 22 13.44 12.39 -11.84
C ARG A 22 14.11 11.11 -12.35
N MET A 23 15.42 11.00 -12.17
CA MET A 23 16.20 9.81 -12.57
C MET A 23 15.93 8.62 -11.64
N SER A 24 15.80 8.85 -10.33
CA SER A 24 15.45 7.78 -9.39
C SER A 24 14.00 7.33 -9.57
N LEU A 25 13.09 8.26 -9.88
CA LEU A 25 11.68 7.95 -10.13
C LEU A 25 11.50 7.07 -11.37
N SER A 26 12.10 7.44 -12.50
CA SER A 26 12.00 6.67 -13.75
C SER A 26 12.56 5.26 -13.57
N TYR A 27 13.71 5.13 -12.88
CA TYR A 27 14.30 3.84 -12.55
C TYR A 27 13.37 2.98 -11.68
N GLN A 28 12.77 3.54 -10.63
CA GLN A 28 11.84 2.81 -9.76
C GLN A 28 10.58 2.35 -10.51
N ILE A 29 10.03 3.19 -11.39
CA ILE A 29 8.86 2.85 -12.22
C ILE A 29 9.20 1.70 -13.16
N LEU A 30 10.35 1.79 -13.85
CA LEU A 30 10.81 0.77 -14.80
C LEU A 30 11.14 -0.57 -14.13
N GLN A 31 11.66 -0.53 -12.90
CA GLN A 31 11.95 -1.74 -12.13
C GLN A 31 10.74 -2.27 -11.36
N GLY A 32 9.63 -1.53 -11.33
CA GLY A 32 8.44 -1.89 -10.55
C GLY A 32 8.72 -1.98 -9.04
N GLN A 33 9.69 -1.21 -8.52
CA GLN A 33 10.06 -1.20 -7.11
C GLN A 33 9.04 -0.42 -6.29
N VAL A 34 7.89 -1.03 -6.05
CA VAL A 34 6.83 -0.49 -5.18
C VAL A 34 6.97 -1.12 -3.80
N LYS A 35 7.12 -0.29 -2.77
CA LYS A 35 7.07 -0.75 -1.38
C LYS A 35 5.67 -1.24 -1.05
N ARG A 36 5.57 -2.30 -0.25
CA ARG A 36 4.27 -2.84 0.15
C ARG A 36 3.57 -1.89 1.14
N PRO A 37 2.28 -1.56 0.95
CA PRO A 37 1.50 -0.76 1.89
C PRO A 37 1.58 -1.28 3.33
N SER A 38 1.59 -2.61 3.52
CA SER A 38 1.70 -3.28 4.82
C SER A 38 2.95 -2.92 5.61
N LEU A 39 4.03 -2.47 4.95
CA LEU A 39 5.24 -1.98 5.63
C LEU A 39 4.99 -0.66 6.38
N TYR A 40 4.07 0.16 5.89
CA TYR A 40 3.70 1.43 6.50
C TYR A 40 2.57 1.26 7.50
N ARG A 41 1.60 0.40 7.16
CA ARG A 41 0.44 0.13 8.01
C ARG A 41 0.08 -1.34 7.98
N SER A 42 0.42 -2.05 9.05
CA SER A 42 0.15 -3.48 9.22
C SER A 42 -1.33 -3.83 9.36
N GLU A 43 -2.20 -2.81 9.55
CA GLU A 43 -3.67 -2.96 9.61
C GLU A 43 -4.31 -3.13 8.23
N ILE A 44 -3.55 -2.96 7.14
CA ILE A 44 -4.05 -3.10 5.78
C ILE A 44 -4.30 -4.58 5.48
N TYR A 45 -5.51 -4.90 5.02
CA TYR A 45 -5.85 -6.26 4.60
C TYR A 45 -4.96 -6.73 3.43
N PRO A 46 -4.46 -7.97 3.47
CA PRO A 46 -3.64 -8.53 2.38
C PRO A 46 -4.32 -8.47 1.01
N GLU A 47 -5.63 -8.65 0.97
CA GLU A 47 -6.44 -8.56 -0.25
C GLU A 47 -6.45 -7.14 -0.82
N LEU A 48 -6.62 -6.13 0.03
CA LEU A 48 -6.58 -4.73 -0.39
C LEU A 48 -5.18 -4.34 -0.89
N GLU A 49 -4.13 -4.82 -0.20
CA GLU A 49 -2.75 -4.67 -0.67
C GLU A 49 -2.56 -5.29 -2.06
N SER A 50 -3.12 -6.49 -2.31
CA SER A 50 -2.99 -7.16 -3.61
C SER A 50 -3.65 -6.36 -4.74
N ILE A 51 -4.81 -5.75 -4.51
CA ILE A 51 -5.51 -4.90 -5.49
C ILE A 51 -4.66 -3.67 -5.83
N VAL A 52 -4.10 -3.00 -4.81
CA VAL A 52 -3.25 -1.82 -4.99
C VAL A 52 -1.98 -2.18 -5.76
N LEU A 53 -1.30 -3.27 -5.39
CA LEU A 53 -0.10 -3.74 -6.09
C LEU A 53 -0.40 -4.16 -7.54
N LYS A 54 -1.56 -4.79 -7.79
CA LYS A 54 -2.02 -5.12 -9.15
C LYS A 54 -2.30 -3.87 -9.97
N ALA A 55 -2.90 -2.84 -9.37
CA ALA A 55 -3.14 -1.55 -10.04
C ALA A 55 -1.83 -0.79 -10.37
N LEU A 56 -0.80 -0.97 -9.54
CA LEU A 56 0.54 -0.40 -9.70
C LEU A 56 1.52 -1.25 -10.53
N HIS A 57 1.07 -2.40 -11.04
CA HIS A 57 1.95 -3.32 -11.75
C HIS A 57 2.54 -2.67 -13.02
N GLN A 58 3.84 -2.86 -13.26
CA GLN A 58 4.56 -2.32 -14.42
C GLN A 58 3.96 -2.82 -15.75
N ASP A 59 3.77 -4.13 -15.87
CA ASP A 59 3.15 -4.78 -17.03
C ASP A 59 1.65 -4.44 -17.12
N VAL A 60 1.26 -3.82 -18.23
CA VAL A 60 -0.11 -3.43 -18.53
C VAL A 60 -1.05 -4.63 -18.55
N ARG A 61 -0.58 -5.81 -18.98
CA ARG A 61 -1.41 -7.03 -19.06
C ARG A 61 -1.80 -7.57 -17.69
N ARG A 62 -0.96 -7.30 -16.69
CA ARG A 62 -1.19 -7.69 -15.29
C ARG A 62 -1.99 -6.63 -14.52
N ARG A 63 -2.15 -5.43 -15.09
CA ARG A 63 -3.04 -4.38 -14.56
C ARG A 63 -4.50 -4.64 -14.92
N TYR A 64 -5.38 -4.01 -14.15
CA TYR A 64 -6.80 -3.90 -14.51
C TYR A 64 -6.96 -3.27 -15.89
N GLN A 65 -7.65 -3.99 -16.79
CA GLN A 65 -7.95 -3.50 -18.13
C GLN A 65 -9.09 -2.48 -18.12
N PHE A 66 -10.03 -2.65 -17.18
CA PHE A 66 -11.19 -1.78 -17.04
C PHE A 66 -11.28 -1.24 -15.61
N TRP A 67 -11.63 0.04 -15.49
CA TRP A 67 -11.85 0.70 -14.20
C TRP A 67 -12.93 0.00 -13.37
N ARG A 68 -13.94 -0.58 -14.04
CA ARG A 68 -15.02 -1.31 -13.38
C ARG A 68 -14.50 -2.51 -12.60
N GLN A 69 -13.55 -3.29 -13.15
CA GLN A 69 -12.94 -4.43 -12.45
C GLN A 69 -12.23 -3.99 -11.16
N PHE A 70 -11.58 -2.84 -11.17
CA PHE A 70 -10.96 -2.27 -9.98
C PHE A 70 -12.00 -1.84 -8.94
N GLY A 71 -13.09 -1.20 -9.39
CA GLY A 71 -14.20 -0.81 -8.53
C GLY A 71 -14.94 -2.00 -7.92
N ASP A 72 -15.16 -3.07 -8.70
CA ASP A 72 -15.82 -4.30 -8.25
C ASP A 72 -14.98 -4.99 -7.16
N ASP A 73 -13.67 -5.13 -7.37
CA ASP A 73 -12.76 -5.70 -6.36
C ASP A 73 -12.72 -4.86 -5.08
N LEU A 74 -12.77 -3.52 -5.20
CA LEU A 74 -12.80 -2.62 -4.06
C LEU A 74 -14.13 -2.70 -3.30
N LEU A 75 -15.26 -2.74 -4.03
CA LEU A 75 -16.60 -2.86 -3.45
C LEU A 75 -16.77 -4.21 -2.75
N ALA A 76 -16.22 -5.28 -3.30
CA ALA A 76 -16.22 -6.60 -2.67
C ALA A 76 -15.54 -6.57 -1.29
N ILE A 77 -14.45 -5.82 -1.13
CA ILE A 77 -13.80 -5.63 0.17
C ILE A 77 -14.60 -4.68 1.06
N ALA A 78 -15.12 -3.57 0.53
CA ALA A 78 -15.86 -2.59 1.33
C ALA A 78 -17.18 -3.17 1.89
N SER A 79 -17.77 -4.14 1.19
CA SER A 79 -18.99 -4.85 1.60
C SER A 79 -18.74 -5.89 2.69
N ARG A 80 -17.48 -6.25 2.96
CA ARG A 80 -17.14 -7.10 4.09
C ARG A 80 -17.25 -6.29 5.38
N PRO A 81 -17.85 -6.84 6.45
CA PRO A 81 -17.86 -6.17 7.74
C PRO A 81 -16.40 -5.90 8.12
N MET A 82 -16.04 -4.62 8.20
CA MET A 82 -14.73 -4.19 8.66
C MET A 82 -14.57 -4.64 10.11
N ILE A 83 -14.03 -5.84 10.32
CA ILE A 83 -13.48 -6.22 11.62
C ILE A 83 -12.16 -5.47 11.71
N PHE A 84 -12.23 -4.20 12.12
CA PHE A 84 -11.07 -3.45 12.55
C PHE A 84 -10.42 -4.24 13.68
N ASN A 85 -9.38 -5.00 13.37
CA ASN A 85 -8.55 -5.65 14.37
C ASN A 85 -7.44 -4.67 14.71
N PRO A 86 -7.57 -3.88 15.80
CA PRO A 86 -6.50 -2.98 16.21
C PRO A 86 -5.23 -3.83 16.41
N PRO A 87 -4.06 -3.34 15.97
CA PRO A 87 -2.81 -4.05 16.15
C PRO A 87 -2.62 -4.22 17.66
N THR A 88 -2.74 -5.46 18.10
CA THR A 88 -2.43 -5.86 19.46
C THR A 88 -0.95 -5.57 19.69
N ASN A 89 -0.70 -4.45 20.36
CA ASN A 89 0.37 -4.30 21.34
C ASN A 89 1.75 -4.87 20.94
N ARG A 90 2.63 -4.00 20.46
CA ARG A 90 4.09 -4.23 20.47
C ARG A 90 4.77 -3.39 21.56
N ILE A 91 4.29 -3.47 22.81
CA ILE A 91 5.07 -3.05 23.98
C ILE A 91 6.22 -4.05 24.12
N ARG A 92 7.46 -3.60 23.96
CA ARG A 92 8.58 -3.75 24.92
C ARG A 92 9.88 -3.27 24.27
N ARG A 93 10.71 -2.61 25.11
CA ARG A 93 12.06 -2.05 24.91
C ARG A 93 12.01 -0.53 24.62
N ASN A 94 12.20 0.39 25.57
CA ASN A 94 13.09 0.37 26.75
C ASN A 94 12.60 1.37 27.81
N LEU A 95 12.11 0.86 28.95
CA LEU A 95 12.10 1.59 30.22
C LEU A 95 13.28 1.05 31.02
N SER A 96 14.49 1.49 30.69
CA SER A 96 15.71 1.18 31.43
C SER A 96 16.71 2.32 31.27
N SER A 97 16.35 3.51 31.76
CA SER A 97 17.32 4.48 32.28
C SER A 97 16.62 5.51 33.19
N CYS A 98 15.86 5.01 34.18
CA CYS A 98 15.79 5.68 35.47
C CYS A 98 16.67 4.86 36.41
N ASN A 99 17.89 5.34 36.67
CA ASN A 99 18.47 5.55 38.00
C ASN A 99 20.00 5.71 37.91
N PRO A 100 20.64 6.24 38.96
CA PRO A 100 20.17 7.18 40.00
C PRO A 100 20.78 8.58 39.87
#